data_AF-A0A9P4IKB1-F1
#
_entry.id   AF-A0A9P4IKB1-F1
#
_cell.length_a   1.000
_cell.length_b   1.000
_cell.length_c   1.000
_cell.angle_alpha   90.00
_cell.angle_beta   90.00
_cell.angle_gamma   90.00
#
_symmetry.space_group_name_H-M   'P 1'
#
loop_
_entity.id
_entity.type
_entity.pdbx_description
1 polymer ?
#
loop_
_entity_poly.entity_id
_entity_poly.type
_entity_poly.pdbx_seq_one_letter_code
_entity_poly.pdbx_strand_id
1 'polypeptide(L)'
;MVKVTPETFETPLISPIGFKIIYVRVGYAATSFSVHKSLLCLSSHEFSRVLDSDSRQHVVLEVADAEVRVFKMYMDWLYQGQLPAHRVDIPFATSWLHRLLDLYIFATGYRISQLQRAVMDQLVGSRKVPTTDSSSQPSALYQHPRQCADT
;
A
#
# COMPACT_ATOMS: atom_id res chain seq x y z
N MET A 1 27.33 -38.32 -19.94
CA MET A 1 26.64 -38.36 -18.63
C MET A 1 27.16 -37.18 -17.81
N VAL A 2 26.37 -36.12 -17.66
CA VAL A 2 26.74 -34.95 -16.84
C VAL A 2 26.14 -35.15 -15.46
N LYS A 3 27.00 -35.31 -14.45
CA LYS A 3 26.58 -35.31 -13.04
C LYS A 3 26.34 -33.85 -12.63
N VAL A 4 25.07 -33.51 -12.39
CA VAL A 4 24.70 -32.24 -11.75
C VAL A 4 24.62 -32.51 -10.25
N THR A 5 25.51 -31.88 -9.49
CA THR A 5 25.45 -31.80 -8.03
C THR A 5 24.32 -30.85 -7.62
N PRO A 6 23.65 -31.07 -6.47
CA PRO A 6 22.58 -30.19 -6.03
C PRO A 6 23.20 -28.90 -5.50
N GLU A 7 23.24 -27.87 -6.34
CA GLU A 7 23.56 -26.53 -5.88
C GLU A 7 22.41 -26.03 -5.02
N THR A 8 22.78 -25.50 -3.86
CA THR A 8 21.89 -24.82 -2.92
C THR A 8 21.19 -23.70 -3.67
N PHE A 9 19.95 -23.93 -4.09
CA PHE A 9 19.13 -22.89 -4.69
C PHE A 9 18.84 -21.87 -3.59
N GLU A 10 19.61 -20.78 -3.59
CA GLU A 10 19.24 -19.56 -2.89
C GLU A 10 17.77 -19.27 -3.24
N THR A 11 16.93 -19.14 -2.23
CA THR A 11 15.53 -18.77 -2.41
C THR A 11 15.47 -17.55 -3.32
N PRO A 12 14.81 -17.63 -4.49
CA PRO A 12 14.79 -16.50 -5.41
C PRO A 12 14.22 -15.28 -4.68
N LEU A 13 14.93 -14.14 -4.80
CA LEU A 13 14.55 -12.86 -4.19
C LEU A 13 13.12 -12.41 -4.53
N ILE A 14 12.58 -12.99 -5.59
CA ILE A 14 11.18 -12.90 -5.99
C ILE A 14 10.65 -14.33 -5.94
N SER A 15 9.90 -14.67 -4.88
CA SER A 15 9.06 -15.87 -4.94
C SER A 15 8.22 -15.77 -6.21
N PRO A 16 8.22 -16.79 -7.10
CA PRO A 16 7.34 -16.77 -8.26
C PRO A 16 5.93 -16.49 -7.76
N ILE A 17 5.27 -15.49 -8.36
CA ILE A 17 3.86 -15.17 -8.09
C ILE A 17 3.13 -16.51 -8.17
N GLY A 18 2.69 -17.03 -7.02
CA GLY A 18 2.38 -18.44 -6.89
C GLY A 18 1.23 -18.82 -7.83
N PHE A 19 1.27 -19.98 -8.47
CA PHE A 19 0.26 -20.41 -9.45
C PHE A 19 -1.16 -20.58 -8.89
N LYS A 20 -1.34 -20.51 -7.56
CA LYS A 20 -2.63 -20.70 -6.90
C LYS A 20 -3.42 -19.39 -6.91
N ILE A 21 -4.44 -19.33 -7.75
CA ILE A 21 -5.46 -18.27 -7.79
C ILE A 21 -6.61 -18.65 -6.85
N ILE A 22 -7.11 -17.68 -6.10
CA ILE A 22 -8.34 -17.78 -5.31
C ILE A 22 -9.38 -16.77 -5.79
N TYR A 23 -10.63 -16.98 -5.41
CA TYR A 23 -11.73 -16.07 -5.74
C TYR A 23 -12.16 -15.30 -4.49
N VAL A 24 -12.15 -13.98 -4.54
CA VAL A 24 -12.59 -13.11 -3.44
C VAL A 24 -13.92 -12.48 -3.84
N ARG A 25 -14.96 -12.64 -3.01
CA ARG A 25 -16.26 -12.01 -3.19
C ARG A 25 -16.35 -10.78 -2.31
N VAL A 26 -16.63 -9.63 -2.92
CA VAL A 26 -16.57 -8.33 -2.25
C VAL A 26 -17.92 -7.62 -2.27
N GLY A 27 -18.29 -7.06 -1.13
CA GLY A 27 -19.48 -6.26 -0.93
C GLY A 27 -20.79 -7.05 -1.05
N TYR A 28 -21.91 -6.34 -0.88
CA TYR A 28 -23.25 -6.94 -0.88
C TYR A 28 -23.63 -7.61 -2.22
N ALA A 29 -23.20 -7.02 -3.34
CA ALA A 29 -23.39 -7.60 -4.67
C ALA A 29 -22.47 -8.81 -4.94
N ALA A 30 -21.60 -9.16 -3.98
CA ALA A 30 -20.68 -10.28 -4.00
C ALA A 30 -19.87 -10.38 -5.30
N THR A 31 -19.28 -9.24 -5.69
CA THR A 31 -18.46 -9.14 -6.91
C THR A 31 -17.20 -9.97 -6.76
N SER A 32 -16.95 -10.88 -7.70
CA SER A 32 -15.83 -11.81 -7.66
C SER A 32 -14.55 -11.23 -8.28
N PHE A 33 -13.43 -11.41 -7.58
CA PHE A 33 -12.08 -11.07 -8.03
C PHE A 33 -11.19 -12.32 -8.01
N SER A 34 -10.38 -12.52 -9.03
CA SER A 34 -9.34 -13.56 -9.05
C SER A 34 -8.01 -13.00 -8.55
N VAL A 35 -7.42 -13.60 -7.51
CA VAL A 35 -6.21 -13.09 -6.86
C VAL A 35 -5.22 -14.21 -6.59
N HIS A 36 -3.92 -13.97 -6.76
CA HIS A 36 -2.90 -14.93 -6.35
C HIS A 36 -2.87 -15.06 -4.82
N LYS A 37 -3.03 -16.29 -4.31
CA LYS A 37 -3.00 -16.59 -2.87
C LYS A 37 -1.74 -16.02 -2.21
N SER A 38 -0.59 -16.20 -2.85
CA SER A 38 0.71 -15.76 -2.32
C SER A 38 0.76 -14.25 -2.09
N LEU A 39 0.18 -13.44 -2.98
CA LEU A 39 0.15 -11.99 -2.84
C LEU A 39 -0.74 -11.56 -1.66
N LEU A 40 -1.92 -12.15 -1.54
CA LEU A 40 -2.80 -11.88 -0.39
C LEU A 40 -2.10 -12.23 0.93
N CYS A 41 -1.55 -13.45 1.03
CA CYS A 41 -0.82 -13.92 2.20
C CYS A 41 0.39 -13.05 2.55
N LEU A 42 1.13 -12.56 1.53
CA LEU A 42 2.27 -11.67 1.73
C LEU A 42 1.85 -10.30 2.27
N SER A 43 0.68 -9.81 1.83
CA SER A 43 0.18 -8.50 2.25
C SER A 43 -0.45 -8.49 3.65
N SER A 44 -1.05 -9.61 4.09
CA SER A 44 -1.68 -9.73 5.41
C SER A 44 -1.54 -11.12 5.99
N HIS A 45 -1.13 -11.16 7.26
CA HIS A 45 -1.16 -12.38 8.06
C HIS A 45 -2.59 -12.91 8.28
N GLU A 46 -3.61 -12.04 8.32
CA GLU A 46 -4.99 -12.50 8.49
C GLU A 46 -5.47 -13.30 7.27
N PHE A 47 -5.05 -12.91 6.05
CA PHE A 47 -5.32 -13.71 4.86
C PHE A 47 -4.61 -15.05 4.91
N SER A 48 -3.36 -15.12 5.36
CA SER A 48 -2.65 -16.41 5.54
C SER A 48 -3.41 -17.34 6.47
N ARG A 49 -3.85 -16.85 7.64
CA ARG A 49 -4.61 -17.66 8.60
C ARG A 49 -5.90 -18.24 8.01
N VAL A 50 -6.66 -17.42 7.29
CA VAL A 50 -7.92 -17.85 6.68
C VAL A 50 -7.68 -18.82 5.52
N LEU A 51 -6.68 -18.55 4.68
CA LEU A 51 -6.44 -19.33 3.45
C LEU A 51 -5.62 -20.60 3.68
N ASP A 52 -4.91 -20.72 4.81
CA ASP A 52 -4.19 -21.94 5.21
C ASP A 52 -5.07 -22.92 5.98
N SER A 53 -6.11 -22.42 6.64
CA SER A 53 -7.10 -23.28 7.32
C SER A 53 -8.10 -23.93 6.36
N ASP A 54 -8.21 -23.44 5.12
CA ASP A 54 -9.09 -24.01 4.10
C ASP A 54 -8.33 -24.97 3.16
N SER A 55 -8.61 -26.27 3.32
CA SER A 55 -8.04 -27.36 2.51
C SER A 55 -8.67 -27.49 1.12
N ARG A 56 -9.71 -26.70 0.81
CA ARG A 56 -10.39 -26.74 -0.48
C ARG A 56 -9.54 -26.08 -1.58
N GLN A 57 -9.62 -26.63 -2.79
CA GLN A 57 -8.95 -26.08 -3.96
C GLN A 57 -9.55 -24.73 -4.40
N HIS A 58 -10.82 -24.46 -4.02
CA HIS A 58 -11.55 -23.23 -4.29
C HIS A 58 -11.88 -22.52 -2.98
N VAL A 59 -10.95 -21.70 -2.49
CA VAL A 59 -11.21 -20.84 -1.33
C VAL A 59 -11.93 -19.59 -1.82
N VAL A 60 -13.13 -19.36 -1.29
CA VAL A 60 -13.90 -18.13 -1.50
C VAL A 60 -13.75 -17.27 -0.27
N LEU A 61 -13.02 -16.16 -0.39
CA LEU A 61 -12.91 -15.18 0.69
C LEU A 61 -14.03 -14.16 0.54
N GLU A 62 -14.85 -13.99 1.57
CA GLU A 62 -15.90 -12.97 1.58
C GLU A 62 -15.44 -11.72 2.34
N VAL A 63 -15.51 -10.58 1.66
CA VAL A 63 -15.16 -9.26 2.18
C VAL A 63 -16.44 -8.41 2.12
N ALA A 64 -17.35 -8.66 3.06
CA ALA A 64 -18.69 -8.04 3.06
C ALA A 64 -18.64 -6.54 3.39
N ASP A 65 -17.74 -6.14 4.28
CA ASP A 65 -17.66 -4.77 4.81
C ASP A 65 -16.89 -3.79 3.92
N ALA A 66 -16.29 -4.26 2.82
CA ALA A 66 -15.56 -3.41 1.89
C ALA A 66 -16.39 -3.08 0.66
N GLU A 67 -16.32 -1.82 0.23
CA GLU A 67 -16.79 -1.45 -1.09
C GLU A 67 -15.93 -2.09 -2.18
N VAL A 68 -16.58 -2.53 -3.26
CA VAL A 68 -15.93 -3.10 -4.46
C VAL A 68 -14.83 -2.18 -5.00
N ARG A 69 -15.02 -0.86 -4.92
CA ARG A 69 -14.06 0.15 -5.38
C ARG A 69 -12.81 0.21 -4.51
N VAL A 70 -12.96 0.06 -3.19
CA VAL A 70 -11.84 0.03 -2.23
C VAL A 70 -11.01 -1.22 -2.47
N PHE A 71 -11.66 -2.37 -2.64
CA PHE A 71 -10.96 -3.62 -2.93
C PHE A 71 -10.22 -3.57 -4.27
N LYS A 72 -10.81 -2.94 -5.30
CA LYS A 72 -10.12 -2.72 -6.58
C LYS A 72 -8.86 -1.85 -6.40
N MET A 73 -8.92 -0.80 -5.58
CA MET A 73 -7.75 0.05 -5.31
C MET A 73 -6.67 -0.69 -4.52
N TYR A 74 -7.07 -1.53 -3.57
CA TYR A 74 -6.17 -2.47 -2.90
C TYR A 74 -5.49 -3.43 -3.90
N MET A 75 -6.25 -3.98 -4.85
CA MET A 75 -5.71 -4.86 -5.90
C MET A 75 -4.70 -4.13 -6.79
N ASP A 76 -4.99 -2.90 -7.20
CA ASP A 76 -4.06 -2.08 -7.97
C ASP A 76 -2.73 -1.92 -7.21
N TRP A 77 -2.79 -1.59 -5.92
CA TRP A 77 -1.61 -1.51 -5.06
C TRP A 77 -0.91 -2.86 -4.88
N LEU A 78 -1.65 -3.95 -4.68
CA LEU A 78 -1.12 -5.28 -4.42
C LEU A 78 -0.27 -5.79 -5.59
N TYR A 79 -0.66 -5.47 -6.83
CA TYR A 79 0.06 -5.90 -8.02
C TYR A 79 1.11 -4.89 -8.50
N GLN A 80 0.91 -3.59 -8.26
CA GLN A 80 1.82 -2.54 -8.77
C GLN A 80 2.84 -2.08 -7.73
N GLY A 81 2.63 -2.43 -6.45
CA GLY A 81 3.45 -1.97 -5.33
C GLY A 81 3.24 -0.50 -4.94
N GLN A 82 2.36 0.22 -5.64
CA GLN A 82 2.07 1.63 -5.42
C GLN A 82 0.59 1.93 -5.61
N LEU A 83 0.08 2.93 -4.88
CA LEU A 83 -1.28 3.40 -5.08
C LEU A 83 -1.39 4.16 -6.40
N PRO A 84 -2.55 4.08 -7.09
CA PRO A 84 -2.76 4.89 -8.27
C PRO A 84 -2.60 6.37 -7.92
N ALA A 85 -1.90 7.12 -8.78
CA ALA A 85 -1.83 8.57 -8.66
C ALA A 85 -3.24 9.15 -8.66
N HIS A 86 -3.42 10.29 -7.98
CA HIS A 86 -4.70 11.00 -7.96
C HIS A 86 -5.20 11.15 -9.40
N ARG A 87 -6.29 10.44 -9.71
CA ARG A 87 -6.80 10.47 -11.07
C ARG A 87 -7.58 11.77 -11.24
N VAL A 88 -7.08 12.61 -12.14
CA VAL A 88 -7.62 13.94 -12.48
C VAL A 88 -9.05 13.85 -13.04
N ASP A 89 -9.51 12.64 -13.40
CA ASP A 89 -10.86 12.33 -13.88
C ASP A 89 -11.91 12.26 -12.76
N ILE A 90 -11.52 12.32 -11.48
CA ILE A 90 -12.47 12.34 -10.37
C ILE A 90 -12.80 13.81 -10.02
N PRO A 91 -14.05 14.26 -10.26
CA PRO A 91 -14.38 15.69 -10.31
C PRO A 91 -14.28 16.45 -8.98
N PHE A 92 -13.93 15.80 -7.87
CA PHE A 92 -13.80 16.44 -6.56
C PHE A 92 -12.65 15.84 -5.73
N ALA A 93 -11.73 16.68 -5.26
CA ALA A 93 -10.63 16.28 -4.37
C ALA A 93 -11.12 15.57 -3.08
N THR A 94 -12.31 15.92 -2.58
CA THR A 94 -12.97 15.26 -1.45
C THR A 94 -13.26 13.79 -1.69
N SER A 95 -13.60 13.40 -2.92
CA SER A 95 -13.93 12.00 -3.24
C SER A 95 -12.69 11.10 -3.33
N TRP A 96 -11.53 11.63 -3.70
CA TRP A 96 -10.26 10.91 -3.61
C TRP A 96 -9.82 10.75 -2.16
N LEU A 97 -9.95 11.82 -1.36
CA LEU A 97 -9.68 11.78 0.07
C LEU A 97 -10.53 10.71 0.77
N HIS A 98 -11.85 10.69 0.53
CA HIS A 98 -12.74 9.67 1.10
C HIS A 98 -12.29 8.26 0.68
N ARG A 99 -11.94 8.05 -0.59
CA ARG A 99 -11.46 6.74 -1.06
C ARG A 99 -10.17 6.30 -0.38
N LEU A 100 -9.23 7.22 -0.14
CA LEU A 100 -8.02 6.93 0.62
C LEU A 100 -8.33 6.59 2.07
N LEU A 101 -9.28 7.29 2.71
CA LEU A 101 -9.74 6.98 4.06
C LEU A 101 -10.39 5.60 4.14
N ASP A 102 -11.28 5.27 3.20
CA ASP A 102 -11.91 3.94 3.15
C ASP A 102 -10.87 2.84 2.95
N LEU A 103 -9.86 3.08 2.10
CA LEU A 103 -8.74 2.16 1.93
C LEU A 103 -7.88 2.04 3.18
N TYR A 104 -7.68 3.13 3.93
CA TYR A 104 -6.99 3.10 5.21
C TYR A 104 -7.75 2.27 6.25
N ILE A 105 -9.08 2.43 6.32
CA ILE A 105 -9.95 1.64 7.21
C ILE A 105 -9.88 0.16 6.83
N PHE A 106 -10.00 -0.16 5.54
CA PHE A 106 -9.83 -1.52 5.02
C PHE A 106 -8.46 -2.11 5.41
N ALA A 107 -7.37 -1.38 5.17
CA ALA A 107 -6.03 -1.81 5.53
C ALA A 107 -5.88 -2.06 7.03
N THR A 108 -6.57 -1.27 7.86
CA THR A 108 -6.59 -1.43 9.31
C THR A 108 -7.33 -2.69 9.74
N GLY A 109 -8.50 -2.96 9.15
CA GLY A 109 -9.28 -4.17 9.42
C GLY A 109 -8.51 -5.45 9.11
N TYR A 110 -7.74 -5.46 8.01
CA TYR A 110 -6.93 -6.60 7.59
C TYR A 110 -5.45 -6.50 8.02
N ARG A 111 -5.08 -5.54 8.88
CA ARG A 111 -3.71 -5.36 9.40
C ARG A 111 -2.62 -5.31 8.32
N ILE A 112 -2.89 -4.60 7.23
CA ILE A 112 -1.98 -4.42 6.08
C ILE A 112 -1.14 -3.16 6.29
N SER A 113 -0.11 -3.23 7.16
CA SER A 113 0.68 -2.05 7.56
C SER A 113 1.42 -1.38 6.41
N GLN A 114 1.79 -2.14 5.36
CA GLN A 114 2.43 -1.57 4.17
C GLN A 114 1.45 -0.69 3.37
N LEU A 115 0.19 -1.12 3.26
CA LEU A 115 -0.84 -0.36 2.59
C LEU A 115 -1.23 0.89 3.38
N GLN A 116 -1.33 0.78 4.72
CA GLN A 116 -1.57 1.95 5.58
C GLN A 116 -0.49 3.03 5.36
N ARG A 117 0.79 2.64 5.31
CA ARG A 117 1.89 3.57 5.02
C ARG A 117 1.75 4.20 3.64
N ALA A 118 1.50 3.40 2.60
CA ALA A 118 1.30 3.90 1.25
C ALA A 118 0.15 4.93 1.18
N VAL A 119 -0.95 4.68 1.88
CA VAL A 119 -2.08 5.63 1.96
C VAL A 119 -1.67 6.92 2.67
N MET A 120 -0.96 6.83 3.80
CA MET A 120 -0.48 8.02 4.52
C MET A 120 0.52 8.83 3.70
N ASP A 121 1.42 8.18 2.96
CA ASP A 121 2.38 8.85 2.06
C ASP A 121 1.65 9.62 0.96
N GLN A 122 0.59 9.05 0.39
CA GLN A 122 -0.27 9.73 -0.58
C GLN A 122 -1.05 10.91 0.04
N LEU A 123 -1.62 10.74 1.24
CA LEU A 123 -2.37 11.78 1.94
C LEU A 123 -1.49 12.99 2.29
N VAL A 124 -0.28 12.74 2.81
CA VAL A 124 0.67 13.79 3.16
C VAL A 124 1.30 14.40 1.91
N GLY A 125 1.64 13.57 0.91
CA GLY A 125 2.17 14.03 -0.38
C GLY A 125 1.21 14.97 -1.12
N SER A 126 -0.09 14.70 -1.03
CA SER A 126 -1.15 15.55 -1.60
C SER A 126 -1.27 16.93 -0.91
N ARG A 127 -0.63 17.13 0.25
CA ARG A 127 -0.62 18.40 1.00
C ARG A 127 0.63 19.25 0.76
N LYS A 128 1.57 18.83 -0.10
CA LYS A 128 2.75 19.67 -0.37
C LYS A 128 2.31 21.02 -0.97
N VAL A 129 2.39 22.06 -0.13
CA VAL A 129 2.34 23.48 -0.52
C VAL A 129 3.39 23.69 -1.60
N PRO A 130 3.13 24.51 -2.65
CA PRO A 130 4.13 24.79 -3.66
C PRO A 130 5.34 25.43 -2.97
N THR A 131 6.44 24.69 -2.86
CA THR A 131 7.74 25.26 -2.55
C THR A 131 8.15 26.06 -3.77
N THR A 132 7.95 27.38 -3.70
CA THR A 132 8.64 28.35 -4.53
C THR A 132 10.14 28.06 -4.42
N ASP A 133 10.72 27.71 -5.56
CA ASP A 133 12.17 27.68 -5.77
C ASP A 133 12.79 29.02 -5.38
N SER A 134 13.81 28.98 -4.54
CA SER A 134 14.86 29.99 -4.55
C SER A 134 16.17 29.37 -4.04
N SER A 135 16.96 28.85 -4.97
CA SER A 135 18.40 28.73 -4.79
C SER A 135 19.01 30.13 -4.73
N SER A 136 19.73 30.50 -3.66
CA SER A 136 21.03 31.20 -3.71
C SER A 136 21.61 31.49 -2.31
N GLN A 137 22.58 30.63 -1.95
CA GLN A 137 23.83 30.82 -1.19
C GLN A 137 23.89 31.19 0.32
N PRO A 138 24.95 30.69 1.02
CA PRO A 138 25.21 30.90 2.43
C PRO A 138 26.20 32.06 2.68
N SER A 139 25.99 32.83 3.75
CA SER A 139 27.02 33.72 4.29
C SER A 139 26.81 33.97 5.78
N ALA A 140 27.68 33.36 6.57
CA ALA A 140 28.00 33.82 7.92
C ALA A 140 28.54 35.25 7.87
N LEU A 141 28.15 36.11 8.82
CA LEU A 141 28.99 37.13 9.48
C LEU A 141 28.15 38.22 10.21
N TYR A 142 28.55 38.49 11.46
CA TYR A 142 28.25 39.69 12.29
C TYR A 142 26.82 39.85 12.86
N GLN A 143 26.55 40.28 14.10
CA GLN A 143 27.23 40.41 15.41
C GLN A 143 26.14 41.04 16.32
N HIS A 144 25.88 40.52 17.53
CA HIS A 144 25.11 41.25 18.55
C HIS A 144 26.08 42.02 19.46
N PRO A 145 25.94 43.34 19.66
CA PRO A 145 26.71 44.05 20.67
C PRO A 145 26.14 43.81 22.07
N ARG A 146 27.03 43.57 23.04
CA ARG A 146 26.72 43.58 24.47
C ARG A 146 26.23 44.97 24.87
N GLN A 147 25.11 45.05 25.57
CA GLN A 147 24.72 46.25 26.31
C GLN A 147 25.18 46.11 27.77
N CYS A 148 26.12 46.95 28.18
CA CYS A 148 26.28 47.37 29.57
C CYS A 148 25.46 48.66 29.74
N ALA A 149 24.65 48.75 30.79
CA ALA A 149 24.06 50.01 31.24
C ALA A 149 24.28 50.12 32.75
N ASP A 150 25.20 51.01 33.12
CA ASP A 150 25.30 51.62 34.44
C ASP A 150 24.20 52.69 34.54
N THR A 151 23.43 52.68 35.64
CA THR A 151 23.04 53.88 36.38
C THR A 151 22.70 53.48 37.81
#